data_AF-A0A522YT43-F1
#
_entry.id   AF-A0A522YT43-F1
#
_cell.length_a   1.000
_cell.length_b   1.000
_cell.length_c   1.000
_cell.angle_alpha   90.00
_cell.angle_beta   90.00
_cell.angle_gamma   90.00
#
_symmetry.space_group_name_H-M   'P 1'
#
loop_
_entity.id
_entity.type
_entity.pdbx_description
1 polymer ?
#
loop_
_entity_poly.entity_id
_entity_poly.type
_entity_poly.pdbx_seq_one_letter_code
_entity_poly.pdbx_strand_id
1 'polypeptide(L)' 'MLTPKDLIAVHVPSEDLGDYNLTQTGWYAMDDGGHVILGPFESLAQCDRAIRDRLQQQKL' A
#
# COMPACT_ATOMS: atom_id res chain seq x y z
N MET A 1 -8.85 13.28 13.25
CA MET A 1 -9.72 12.14 12.90
C MET A 1 -9.23 11.63 11.56
N LEU A 2 -8.26 10.71 11.58
CA LEU A 2 -7.67 10.14 10.36
C LEU A 2 -8.56 8.98 9.92
N THR A 3 -9.42 9.24 8.95
CA THR A 3 -10.21 8.17 8.32
C THR A 3 -9.26 7.25 7.53
N PRO A 4 -9.57 5.95 7.37
CA PRO A 4 -8.81 4.99 6.53
C PRO A 4 -8.80 5.32 5.01
N LYS A 5 -9.02 6.59 4.65
CA LYS A 5 -9.09 7.11 3.28
C LYS A 5 -7.74 7.42 2.67
N ASP A 6 -6.68 7.55 3.47
CA ASP A 6 -5.37 7.97 2.97
C ASP A 6 -4.46 6.76 2.90
N LEU A 7 -4.65 5.95 1.84
CA LEU A 7 -3.68 4.94 1.45
C LEU A 7 -2.65 5.57 0.54
N ILE A 8 -1.38 5.32 0.82
CA ILE A 8 -0.25 5.81 0.02
C ILE A 8 0.49 4.63 -0.62
N ALA A 9 0.98 4.83 -1.84
CA ALA A 9 1.82 3.85 -2.51
C ALA A 9 3.27 4.01 -2.08
N VAL A 10 3.84 2.97 -1.50
CA VAL A 10 5.22 2.92 -0.99
C VAL A 10 5.97 1.81 -1.72
N HIS A 11 7.15 2.11 -2.24
CA HIS A 11 8.04 1.11 -2.82
C HIS A 11 8.92 0.54 -1.72
N VAL A 12 8.84 -0.78 -1.51
CA VAL A 12 9.66 -1.51 -0.54
C VAL A 12 10.70 -2.34 -1.30
N PRO A 13 11.98 -1.91 -1.33
CA PRO A 13 13.08 -2.69 -1.87
C PRO A 13 13.45 -3.86 -0.94
N SER A 14 14.30 -4.78 -1.43
CA SER A 14 14.70 -5.98 -0.68
C SER A 14 15.38 -5.69 0.65
N GLU A 15 16.05 -4.54 0.74
CA GLU A 15 16.80 -4.09 1.92
C GLU A 15 15.86 -3.72 3.08
N ASP A 16 14.69 -3.18 2.75
CA ASP A 16 13.71 -2.68 3.73
C ASP A 16 12.68 -3.75 4.13
N LEU A 17 12.73 -4.95 3.54
CA LEU A 17 11.78 -6.03 3.83
C LEU A 17 11.76 -6.43 5.30
N GLY A 18 12.93 -6.42 5.95
CA GLY A 18 13.04 -6.73 7.38
C GLY A 18 12.33 -5.71 8.26
N ASP A 19 12.37 -4.42 7.89
CA ASP A 19 11.80 -3.32 8.67
C ASP A 19 10.27 -3.31 8.61
N TYR A 20 9.71 -3.73 7.47
CA TYR A 20 8.26 -3.87 7.28
C TYR A 20 7.72 -5.28 7.57
N ASN A 21 8.59 -6.22 7.97
CA ASN A 21 8.26 -7.64 8.15
C ASN A 21 7.59 -8.26 6.90
N LEU A 22 8.12 -7.93 5.73
CA LEU A 22 7.65 -8.38 4.42
C LEU A 22 8.59 -9.44 3.85
N THR A 23 8.07 -10.25 2.92
CA THR A 23 8.83 -11.35 2.28
C THR A 23 9.09 -11.10 0.80
N GLN A 24 8.46 -10.09 0.20
CA GLN A 24 8.50 -9.81 -1.22
C GLN A 24 8.71 -8.31 -1.47
N THR A 25 9.54 -7.98 -2.46
CA THR A 25 9.76 -6.60 -2.88
C THR A 25 8.61 -6.13 -3.76
N GLY A 26 8.34 -4.83 -3.73
CA GLY A 26 7.40 -4.22 -4.65
C GLY A 26 6.73 -2.98 -4.10
N TRP A 27 5.65 -2.58 -4.75
CA TRP A 27 4.81 -1.48 -4.33
C TRP A 27 3.72 -1.98 -3.40
N TYR A 28 3.50 -1.25 -2.30
CA TYR A 28 2.52 -1.56 -1.29
C TYR A 28 1.64 -0.34 -1.03
N ALA A 29 0.35 -0.58 -0.85
CA ALA A 29 -0.55 0.44 -0.32
C ALA A 29 -0.48 0.38 1.20
N MET A 30 0.01 1.45 1.82
CA MET A 30 0.10 1.57 3.27
C MET A 30 -0.89 2.61 3.79
N ASP A 31 -1.41 2.41 5.00
CA ASP A 31 -2.14 3.45 5.72
C ASP A 31 -1.18 4.45 6.39
N ASP A 32 -1.73 5.50 6.99
CA ASP A 32 -0.98 6.53 7.73
C ASP A 32 -0.24 5.98 8.98
N GLY A 33 -0.60 4.78 9.42
CA GLY A 33 0.10 4.05 10.48
C GLY A 33 1.28 3.21 9.99
N GLY A 34 1.57 3.23 8.67
CA GLY A 34 2.59 2.39 8.06
C GLY A 34 2.19 0.91 7.94
N HIS A 35 0.91 0.58 8.12
CA HIS A 35 0.44 -0.79 7.93
C HIS A 35 0.20 -1.07 6.47
N VAL A 36 0.69 -2.22 6.00
CA VAL A 36 0.44 -2.71 4.64
C VAL A 36 -1.00 -3.19 4.52
N ILE A 37 -1.73 -2.60 3.58
CA ILE A 37 -3.14 -2.89 3.30
C ILE A 37 -3.31 -3.66 1.98
N LEU A 38 -2.51 -3.33 0.95
CA LEU A 38 -2.53 -4.01 -0.36
C LEU A 38 -1.10 -4.19 -0.90
N GLY A 39 -0.90 -5.23 -1.69
CA GLY A 39 0.36 -5.54 -2.37
C GLY A 39 0.86 -6.95 -2.07
N PRO A 40 2.06 -7.32 -2.56
CA PRO A 40 2.93 -6.49 -3.41
C PRO A 40 2.37 -6.26 -4.82
N PHE A 41 2.72 -5.13 -5.41
CA PHE A 41 2.52 -4.82 -6.83
C PHE A 41 3.84 -4.60 -7.54
N GLU A 42 3.89 -4.88 -8.84
CA GLU A 42 5.12 -4.73 -9.62
C GLU A 42 5.40 -3.27 -10.00
N SER A 43 4.39 -2.40 -9.96
CA SER A 43 4.52 -1.00 -10.36
C SER A 43 3.63 -0.06 -9.54
N LEU A 44 4.06 1.21 -9.44
CA LEU A 44 3.28 2.29 -8.84
C LEU A 44 1.88 2.38 -9.46
N ALA A 45 1.76 2.27 -10.79
CA ALA A 45 0.48 2.37 -11.49
C ALA A 45 -0.53 1.29 -11.06
N GLN A 46 -0.07 0.05 -10.82
CA GLN A 46 -0.92 -1.02 -10.29
C GLN A 46 -1.35 -0.74 -8.86
N CYS A 47 -0.42 -0.30 -8.01
CA CYS A 47 -0.70 0.05 -6.62
C CYS A 47 -1.69 1.22 -6.52
N ASP A 48 -1.46 2.30 -7.25
CA ASP A 48 -2.33 3.48 -7.33
C ASP A 48 -3.74 3.14 -7.79
N ARG A 49 -3.86 2.23 -8.75
CA ARG A 49 -5.17 1.75 -9.21
C ARG A 49 -5.87 0.97 -8.09
N ALA A 50 -5.17 0.04 -7.44
CA ALA A 50 -5.73 -0.75 -6.36
C ALA A 50 -6.16 0.11 -5.16
N ILE A 51 -5.39 1.16 -4.83
CA ILE A 51 -5.74 2.18 -3.84
C ILE A 51 -7.04 2.86 -4.25
N ARG A 52 -7.12 3.41 -5.46
CA ARG A 52 -8.31 4.10 -5.97
C ARG A 52 -9.55 3.21 -5.95
N ASP A 53 -9.41 1.97 -6.43
CA ASP A 53 -10.51 0.99 -6.48
C ASP A 53 -11.01 0.68 -5.06
N ARG A 54 -10.11 0.50 -4.09
CA ARG A 54 -10.45 0.29 -2.68
C ARG A 54 -11.14 1.49 -2.05
N LEU A 55 -10.66 2.70 -2.31
CA LEU A 55 -11.27 3.93 -1.79
C LEU A 55 -12.66 4.18 -2.37
N GLN A 56 -12.92 3.73 -3.60
CA GLN A 56 -14.26 3.74 -4.20
C GLN A 56 -15.18 2.72 -3.52
N GLN A 57 -14.70 1.51 -3.24
CA GLN A 57 -15.47 0.47 -2.55
C GLN A 57 -15.87 0.86 -1.12
N GLN A 58 -15.01 1.57 -0.38
CA GLN A 58 -15.33 2.03 0.98
C GLN A 58 -16.31 3.22 1.05
N LYS A 59 -16.63 3.84 -0.09
CA LYS A 59 -17.61 4.94 -0.16
C LYS A 59 -19.05 4.46 -0.40
N LEU A 60 -19.26 3.18 -0.70
CA LEU A 60 -20.56 2.52 -0.74
C LEU A 60 -21.02 2.10 0.66
#